data_AF-X1ADU3-F1
#
_entry.id   AF-X1ADU3-F1
#
_cell.length_a   1.000
_cell.length_b   1.000
_cell.length_c   1.000
_cell.angle_alpha   90.00
_cell.angle_beta   90.00
_cell.angle_gamma   90.00
#
_symmetry.space_group_name_H-M   'P 1'
#
loop_
_entity.id
_entity.type
_entity.pdbx_description
1 polymer ?
#
loop_
_entity_poly.entity_id
_entity_poly.type
_entity_poly.pdbx_seq_one_letter_code
_entity_poly.pdbx_strand_id
1 'polypeptide(L)'
;MTDILTALFESGKEPDDESQLITIADLRKNGPNLHDFMRFSKWEGADVKTPVLQYVVQNGVFWVKLSDHERQRTFSTECTGILAGVKAIENHIVQGAISNMWRPWNIPGKNGSKGKKRS
;
A
#
# COMPACT_ATOMS: atom_id res chain seq x y z
N MET A 1 0.01 -8.07 -16.13
CA MET A 1 -0.85 -7.08 -15.47
C MET A 1 0.08 -6.15 -14.70
N THR A 2 0.38 -4.99 -15.28
CA THR A 2 1.40 -4.05 -14.76
C THR A 2 0.97 -3.52 -13.40
N ASP A 3 1.89 -3.40 -12.43
CA ASP A 3 1.55 -2.84 -11.12
C ASP A 3 1.29 -1.32 -11.27
N ILE A 4 0.25 -0.80 -10.60
CA ILE A 4 -0.03 0.65 -10.57
C ILE A 4 1.21 1.36 -10.02
N LEU A 5 1.88 0.74 -9.04
CA LEU A 5 3.16 1.22 -8.53
C LEU A 5 4.23 1.28 -9.63
N THR A 6 4.37 0.26 -10.47
CA THR A 6 5.37 0.25 -11.55
C THR A 6 5.07 1.28 -12.62
N ALA A 7 3.80 1.42 -12.99
CA ALA A 7 3.39 2.32 -14.07
C ALA A 7 3.31 3.80 -13.63
N LEU A 8 3.27 4.10 -12.32
CA LEU A 8 3.48 5.45 -11.77
C LEU A 8 4.90 5.98 -12.06
N PHE A 9 5.89 5.10 -12.21
CA PHE A 9 7.28 5.48 -12.47
C PHE A 9 7.64 5.50 -13.97
N GLU A 10 6.79 4.95 -14.84
CA GLU A 10 6.95 5.01 -16.28
C GLU A 10 6.41 6.37 -16.79
N SER A 11 7.35 7.30 -16.95
CA SER A 11 7.18 8.67 -17.44
C SER A 11 6.32 8.79 -18.70
N GLY A 12 5.34 9.72 -18.70
CA GLY A 12 4.72 10.17 -19.95
C GLY A 12 3.37 10.90 -19.89
N LYS A 13 2.78 11.18 -18.71
CA LYS A 13 1.54 11.97 -18.63
C LYS A 13 1.77 13.33 -17.99
N GLU A 14 1.12 14.35 -18.56
CA GLU A 14 1.05 15.69 -17.98
C GLU A 14 0.51 15.58 -16.55
N PRO A 15 1.08 16.33 -15.59
CA PRO A 15 0.62 16.30 -14.20
C PRO A 15 -0.82 16.82 -14.17
N ASP A 16 -1.76 15.97 -13.73
CA ASP A 16 -3.10 16.42 -13.34
C ASP A 16 -2.98 17.51 -12.26
N ASP A 17 -3.90 18.49 -12.24
CA ASP A 17 -3.88 19.60 -11.29
C ASP A 17 -3.98 19.08 -9.83
N GLU A 18 -2.82 18.97 -9.18
CA GLU A 18 -2.65 18.45 -7.83
C GLU A 18 -3.10 19.41 -6.72
N SER A 19 -3.64 20.59 -7.06
CA SER A 19 -3.96 21.66 -6.11
C SER A 19 -5.05 21.32 -5.08
N GLN A 20 -5.89 20.31 -5.35
CA GLN A 20 -6.90 19.81 -4.40
C GLN A 20 -6.42 18.62 -3.55
N LEU A 21 -5.18 18.16 -3.72
CA LEU A 21 -4.69 16.97 -3.03
C LEU A 21 -4.28 17.30 -1.58
N ILE A 22 -4.90 16.60 -0.64
CA ILE A 22 -4.56 16.68 0.78
C ILE A 22 -3.10 16.24 0.95
N THR A 23 -2.24 17.20 1.25
CA THR A 23 -0.81 16.95 1.48
C THR A 23 -0.56 16.74 2.96
N ILE A 24 -0.16 15.54 3.35
CA ILE A 24 0.29 15.25 4.72
C ILE A 24 1.78 15.61 4.78
N ALA A 25 2.10 16.79 5.32
CA ALA A 25 3.45 17.37 5.26
C ALA A 25 4.56 16.44 5.79
N ASP A 26 4.30 15.72 6.88
CA ASP A 26 5.25 14.77 7.46
C ASP A 26 5.51 13.55 6.57
N LEU A 27 4.47 13.07 5.87
CA LEU A 27 4.58 11.99 4.90
C LEU A 27 5.33 12.47 3.66
N ARG A 28 4.99 13.65 3.11
CA ARG A 28 5.70 14.24 1.98
C ARG A 28 7.21 14.41 2.25
N LYS A 29 7.59 14.78 3.48
CA LYS A 29 8.99 14.96 3.85
C LYS A 29 9.74 13.65 4.07
N ASN A 30 9.10 12.65 4.67
CA ASN A 30 9.78 11.44 5.15
C ASN A 30 9.50 10.17 4.33
N GLY A 31 8.50 10.21 3.45
CA GLY A 31 8.09 9.13 2.56
C GLY A 31 7.36 9.69 1.34
N PRO A 32 8.05 10.41 0.44
CA PRO A 32 7.44 11.05 -0.72
C PRO A 32 6.77 10.04 -1.67
N ASN A 33 7.36 8.87 -1.90
CA ASN A 33 6.74 7.86 -2.77
C ASN A 33 5.50 7.23 -2.12
N LEU A 34 5.54 7.01 -0.80
CA LEU A 34 4.36 6.58 -0.04
C LEU A 34 3.26 7.66 -0.04
N HIS A 35 3.64 8.93 0.10
CA HIS A 35 2.71 10.06 0.01
C HIS A 35 2.03 10.10 -1.36
N ASP A 36 2.81 9.91 -2.42
CA ASP A 36 2.32 9.86 -3.80
C ASP A 36 1.40 8.68 -4.07
N PHE A 37 1.72 7.52 -3.51
CA PHE A 37 0.85 6.35 -3.61
C PHE A 37 -0.49 6.56 -2.86
N MET A 38 -0.46 7.19 -1.70
CA MET A 38 -1.65 7.44 -0.88
C MET A 38 -2.62 8.46 -1.48
N ARG A 39 -2.11 9.46 -2.19
CA ARG A 39 -2.93 10.51 -2.81
C ARG A 39 -3.54 10.11 -4.14
N PHE A 40 -3.19 8.93 -4.66
CA PHE A 40 -3.59 8.52 -5.98
C PHE A 40 -5.06 8.08 -6.02
N SER A 41 -5.91 8.93 -6.59
CA SER A 41 -7.36 8.72 -6.70
C SER A 41 -7.84 8.34 -8.09
N LYS A 42 -6.99 8.45 -9.13
CA LYS A 42 -7.33 8.11 -10.52
C LYS A 42 -6.19 7.43 -11.26
N TRP A 43 -6.39 6.22 -11.78
CA TRP A 43 -5.46 5.52 -12.67
C TRP A 43 -5.97 5.57 -14.12
N GLU A 44 -5.17 6.08 -15.06
CA GLU A 44 -5.54 6.12 -16.49
C GLU A 44 -6.90 6.77 -16.80
N GLY A 45 -7.32 7.75 -15.98
CA GLY A 45 -8.61 8.43 -16.12
C GLY A 45 -9.79 7.71 -15.46
N ALA A 46 -9.57 6.52 -14.89
CA ALA A 46 -10.56 5.80 -14.07
C ALA A 46 -10.32 6.07 -12.59
N ASP A 47 -11.41 6.24 -11.82
CA ASP A 47 -11.32 6.36 -10.36
C ASP A 47 -10.76 5.06 -9.75
N VAL A 48 -9.83 5.19 -8.80
CA VAL A 48 -9.29 4.06 -8.04
C VAL A 48 -9.60 4.19 -6.56
N LYS A 49 -9.70 3.05 -5.88
CA LYS A 49 -9.82 3.05 -4.43
C LYS A 49 -8.49 3.45 -3.80
N THR A 50 -8.49 4.61 -3.15
CA THR A 50 -7.31 5.14 -2.45
C THR A 50 -6.80 4.14 -1.41
N PRO A 51 -5.48 3.88 -1.36
CA PRO A 51 -4.91 2.99 -0.37
C PRO A 51 -4.96 3.64 1.03
N VAL A 52 -5.00 2.79 2.06
CA VAL A 52 -5.14 3.21 3.46
C VAL A 52 -3.87 2.86 4.23
N LEU A 53 -3.30 3.85 4.92
CA LEU A 53 -2.20 3.67 5.86
C LEU A 53 -2.75 3.62 7.29
N GLN A 54 -2.46 2.55 8.01
CA GLN A 54 -2.94 2.30 9.38
C GLN A 54 -1.78 2.11 10.34
N TYR A 55 -1.96 2.61 11.56
CA TYR A 55 -1.04 2.45 12.68
C TYR A 55 -1.75 1.63 13.75
N VAL A 56 -1.18 0.48 14.14
CA VAL A 56 -1.85 -0.44 15.07
C VAL A 56 -0.86 -1.10 16.02
N VAL A 57 -1.21 -1.16 17.30
CA VAL A 57 -0.51 -1.99 18.28
C VAL A 57 -1.23 -3.32 18.37
N GLN A 58 -0.51 -4.41 18.12
CA GLN A 58 -1.04 -5.76 18.17
C GLN A 58 -0.05 -6.67 18.89
N ASN A 59 -0.49 -7.34 19.96
CA ASN A 59 0.34 -8.21 20.80
C ASN A 59 1.59 -7.51 21.37
N GLY A 60 1.47 -6.23 21.76
CA GLY A 60 2.58 -5.43 22.29
C GLY A 60 3.56 -4.93 21.22
N VAL A 61 3.34 -5.25 19.94
CA VAL A 61 4.17 -4.81 18.83
C VAL A 61 3.46 -3.69 18.06
N PHE A 62 4.19 -2.63 17.72
CA PHE A 62 3.67 -1.54 16.90
C PHE A 62 3.88 -1.85 15.41
N TRP A 63 2.79 -1.83 14.66
CA TRP A 63 2.74 -2.15 13.24
C TRP A 63 2.27 -0.95 12.44
N VAL A 64 2.88 -0.78 11.27
CA VAL A 64 2.35 0.07 10.20
C VAL A 64 1.88 -0.82 9.07
N LYS A 65 0.62 -0.63 8.66
CA LYS A 65 -0.04 -1.42 7.63
C LYS A 65 -0.44 -0.51 6.48
N LEU A 66 -0.03 -0.86 5.27
CA LEU A 66 -0.45 -0.21 4.04
C LEU A 66 -1.41 -1.17 3.31
N SER A 67 -2.64 -0.71 3.06
CA SER A 67 -3.70 -1.51 2.45
C SER A 67 -4.09 -0.93 1.09
N ASP A 68 -3.94 -1.73 0.05
CA ASP A 68 -4.33 -1.44 -1.32
C ASP A 68 -5.69 -2.10 -1.58
N HIS A 69 -6.74 -1.28 -1.56
CA HIS A 69 -8.13 -1.72 -1.68
C HIS A 69 -8.51 -2.12 -3.10
N GLU A 70 -7.82 -1.56 -4.10
CA GLU A 70 -8.04 -1.87 -5.50
C GLU A 70 -7.59 -3.31 -5.80
N ARG A 71 -6.39 -3.67 -5.31
CA ARG A 71 -5.80 -5.00 -5.51
C ARG A 71 -6.04 -5.99 -4.38
N GLN A 72 -6.81 -5.59 -3.35
CA GLN A 72 -7.14 -6.39 -2.17
C GLN A 72 -5.92 -7.02 -1.51
N ARG A 73 -4.93 -6.19 -1.17
CA ARG A 73 -3.66 -6.63 -0.58
C ARG A 73 -3.21 -5.70 0.54
N THR A 74 -2.47 -6.25 1.51
CA THR A 74 -1.89 -5.48 2.61
C THR A 74 -0.41 -5.79 2.75
N PHE A 75 0.39 -4.73 2.89
CA PHE A 75 1.75 -4.78 3.37
C PHE A 75 1.75 -4.39 4.86
N SER A 76 2.59 -5.02 5.66
CA SER A 76 2.70 -4.70 7.09
C SER A 76 4.14 -4.82 7.52
N THR A 77 4.61 -3.85 8.29
CA THR A 77 5.95 -3.85 8.87
C THR A 77 5.89 -3.52 10.35
N GLU A 78 6.69 -4.23 11.13
CA GLU A 78 6.92 -3.92 12.53
C GLU A 78 7.87 -2.74 12.64
N CYS A 79 7.60 -1.83 13.58
CA CYS A 79 8.47 -0.68 13.80
C CYS A 79 8.32 -0.12 15.21
N THR A 80 9.29 0.67 15.63
CA THR A 80 9.31 1.30 16.97
C THR A 80 8.47 2.57 17.06
N GLY A 81 7.88 3.02 15.95
CA GLY A 81 7.03 4.21 15.91
C GLY A 81 6.63 4.58 14.49
N ILE A 82 5.72 5.56 14.39
CA ILE A 82 5.10 6.03 13.14
C ILE A 82 6.14 6.36 12.07
N LEU A 83 7.13 7.19 12.41
CA LEU A 83 8.14 7.65 11.45
C LEU A 83 9.05 6.52 10.96
N ALA A 84 9.39 5.58 11.86
CA ALA A 84 10.20 4.42 11.50
C ALA A 84 9.45 3.51 10.52
N GLY A 85 8.15 3.31 10.73
CA GLY A 85 7.30 2.52 9.82
C GLY A 85 7.11 3.18 8.46
N VAL A 86 6.90 4.50 8.42
CA VAL A 86 6.83 5.28 7.16
C VAL A 86 8.12 5.11 6.35
N LYS A 87 9.28 5.31 6.99
CA LYS A 87 10.59 5.14 6.32
C LYS A 87 10.83 3.70 5.85
N ALA A 88 10.41 2.71 6.63
CA ALA A 88 10.53 1.31 6.24
C ALA A 88 9.72 1.00 4.96
N ILE A 89 8.46 1.45 4.91
CA ILE A 89 7.62 1.31 3.70
C ILE A 89 8.24 2.05 2.52
N GLU A 90 8.64 3.31 2.71
CA GLU A 90 9.29 4.12 1.68
C GLU A 90 10.51 3.42 1.08
N ASN A 91 11.40 2.91 1.93
CA ASN A 91 12.59 2.19 1.49
C ASN A 91 12.22 0.96 0.64
N HIS A 92 11.18 0.21 1.02
CA HIS A 92 10.73 -0.93 0.24
C HIS A 92 10.09 -0.53 -1.11
N ILE A 93 9.44 0.62 -1.19
CA ILE A 93 8.94 1.18 -2.45
C ILE A 93 10.11 1.55 -3.37
N VAL A 94 11.06 2.33 -2.86
CA VAL A 94 12.24 2.81 -3.61
C VAL A 94 13.08 1.65 -4.13
N GLN A 95 13.24 0.58 -3.34
CA GLN A 95 13.98 -0.62 -3.74
C GLN A 95 13.22 -1.53 -4.70
N GLY A 96 11.95 -1.25 -5.02
CA GLY A 96 11.08 -2.12 -5.81
C GLY A 96 10.68 -3.43 -5.10
N ALA A 97 11.12 -3.61 -3.85
CA ALA A 97 10.92 -4.84 -3.07
C ALA A 97 9.46 -5.00 -2.58
N ILE A 98 8.74 -3.88 -2.42
CA ILE A 98 7.36 -3.90 -1.88
C ILE A 98 6.43 -4.81 -2.70
N SER A 99 6.66 -4.90 -4.01
CA SER A 99 5.91 -5.77 -4.94
C SER A 99 5.81 -7.22 -4.47
N ASN A 100 6.88 -7.75 -3.86
CA ASN A 100 6.97 -9.13 -3.39
C ASN A 100 6.52 -9.33 -1.93
N MET A 101 6.29 -8.23 -1.20
CA MET A 101 5.97 -8.27 0.23
C MET A 101 4.48 -8.12 0.53
N TRP A 102 3.68 -7.80 -0.48
CA TRP A 102 2.24 -7.73 -0.37
C TRP A 102 1.62 -9.07 0.01
N ARG A 103 0.71 -9.05 0.97
CA ARG A 103 -0.13 -10.20 1.29
C ARG A 103 -1.53 -9.98 0.73
N PRO A 104 -2.02 -10.83 -0.20
CA PRO A 104 -3.39 -10.72 -0.69
C PRO A 104 -4.37 -11.08 0.43
N TRP A 105 -5.51 -10.40 0.49
CA TRP A 105 -6.58 -10.69 1.47
C TRP A 105 -7.21 -12.05 1.18
N ASN A 106 -7.41 -12.35 -0.09
CA ASN A 106 -7.86 -13.65 -0.56
C ASN A 106 -6.67 -14.45 -1.04
N ILE A 107 -6.27 -15.45 -0.25
CA ILE A 107 -5.27 -16.44 -0.66
C ILE A 107 -6.02 -17.57 -1.37
N PRO A 108 -5.86 -17.76 -2.70
CA PRO A 108 -6.45 -18.90 -3.40
C PRO A 108 -5.96 -20.20 -2.74
N GLY A 109 -6.88 -21.02 -2.24
CA GLY A 109 -6.57 -22.31 -1.59
C GLY A 109 -6.76 -22.39 -0.07
N LYS A 110 -6.96 -21.27 0.65
CA LYS A 110 -7.31 -21.33 2.09
C LYS A 110 -8.82 -21.37 2.38
N ASN A 111 -9.66 -21.04 1.41
CA ASN A 111 -11.13 -21.14 1.51
C ASN A 111 -11.67 -22.43 0.85
N GLY A 112 -11.01 -23.58 1.06
CA GLY A 112 -11.35 -24.84 0.40
C GLY A 112 -11.46 -26.08 1.28
N SER A 113 -11.06 -26.05 2.55
CA SER A 113 -11.22 -27.20 3.45
C SER A 113 -12.57 -27.13 4.17
N LYS A 114 -13.67 -27.17 3.40
CA LYS A 114 -14.93 -27.67 3.96
C LYS A 114 -14.68 -29.12 4.38
N GLY A 115 -14.77 -29.37 5.68
CA GLY A 115 -14.55 -30.67 6.30
C GLY A 115 -15.21 -31.78 5.48
N LYS A 116 -14.39 -32.73 5.05
CA LYS A 116 -14.83 -34.01 4.51
C LYS A 116 -15.65 -34.68 5.62
N LYS A 117 -16.98 -34.63 5.52
CA LYS A 117 -17.89 -35.44 6.34
C LYS A 117 -17.45 -36.89 6.16
N ARG A 118 -16.92 -37.50 7.24
CA ARG A 118 -16.73 -38.95 7.31
C ARG A 118 -18.13 -39.54 7.43
N SER A 119 -18.58 -40.16 6.33
CA SER A 119 -19.57 -41.23 6.35
C SER A 119 -19.00 -42.45 7.07
#